data_AF-A0A645HW71-F1
#
_entry.id   AF-A0A645HW71-F1
#
_cell.length_a   1.000
_cell.length_b   1.000
_cell.length_c   1.000
_cell.angle_alpha   90.00
_cell.angle_beta   90.00
_cell.angle_gamma   90.00
#
_symmetry.space_group_name_H-M   'P 1'
#
loop_
_entity.id
_entity.type
_entity.pdbx_description
1 polymer ?
#
loop_
_entity_poly.entity_id
_entity_poly.type
_entity_poly.pdbx_seq_one_letter_code
_entity_poly.pdbx_strand_id
1 'polypeptide(L)'
;MADVVVDLCLSPKSNSAYTALDAAIADIRAGKAGEVPDHLRDSHYQGAKELKRGLDYQYPHNFENAWVNQQYLPDKLKNETYYQPKETGKYEQALKQQYERIQNWKKHSS
;
A
#
# COMPACT_ATOMS: atom_id res chain seq x y z
N MET A 1 -32.54 5.58 9.40
CA MET A 1 -31.83 6.41 8.40
C MET A 1 -31.45 7.78 8.97
N ALA A 2 -32.33 8.45 9.74
CA ALA A 2 -32.01 9.73 10.39
C ALA A 2 -30.73 9.70 11.23
N ASP A 3 -30.54 8.67 12.08
CA ASP A 3 -29.37 8.57 12.97
C ASP A 3 -28.04 8.53 12.21
N VAL A 4 -27.96 7.74 11.13
CA VAL A 4 -26.76 7.63 10.29
C VAL A 4 -26.46 8.95 9.57
N VAL A 5 -27.49 9.68 9.13
CA VAL A 5 -27.30 10.99 8.48
C VAL A 5 -26.70 11.99 9.47
N VAL A 6 -27.23 12.06 10.68
CA VAL A 6 -26.70 12.95 11.73
C VAL A 6 -25.26 12.57 12.09
N ASP A 7 -24.98 11.28 12.26
CA ASP A 7 -23.64 10.79 12.59
C ASP A 7 -22.62 11.11 11.48
N LEU A 8 -22.96 10.85 10.21
CA LEU A 8 -22.09 11.20 9.08
C LEU A 8 -21.86 12.71 8.97
N CYS A 9 -22.87 13.54 9.23
CA CYS A 9 -22.75 15.00 9.23
C CYS A 9 -21.79 15.50 10.33
N LEU A 10 -21.78 14.88 11.50
CA LEU A 10 -20.95 15.30 12.64
C LEU A 10 -19.59 14.60 12.71
N SER A 11 -19.39 13.50 11.99
CA SER A 11 -18.15 12.73 11.97
C SER A 11 -16.97 13.51 11.34
N PRO A 12 -15.71 13.21 11.72
CA PRO A 12 -14.54 13.63 10.97
C PRO A 12 -14.65 13.23 9.50
N LYS A 13 -14.34 14.15 8.59
CA LYS A 13 -14.41 13.91 7.14
C LYS A 13 -13.04 13.57 6.60
N SER A 14 -12.96 12.53 5.78
CA SER A 14 -11.77 12.21 5.03
C SER A 14 -12.12 11.57 3.69
N ASN A 15 -11.51 12.08 2.62
CA ASN A 15 -11.56 11.51 1.28
C ASN A 15 -10.17 11.02 0.82
N SER A 16 -9.19 10.92 1.74
CA SER A 16 -7.79 10.59 1.42
C SER A 16 -7.65 9.25 0.69
N ALA A 17 -8.30 8.21 1.19
CA ALA A 17 -8.31 6.89 0.56
C ALA A 17 -9.00 6.89 -0.81
N TYR A 18 -10.09 7.64 -0.95
CA TYR A 18 -10.83 7.79 -2.21
C TYR A 18 -9.96 8.44 -3.29
N THR A 19 -9.35 9.58 -2.98
CA THR A 19 -8.47 10.29 -3.93
C THR A 19 -7.21 9.49 -4.25
N ALA A 20 -6.68 8.73 -3.29
CA ALA A 20 -5.53 7.85 -3.53
C ALA A 20 -5.85 6.73 -4.52
N LEU A 21 -7.03 6.13 -4.41
CA LEU A 21 -7.48 5.09 -5.34
C LEU A 21 -7.70 5.67 -6.74
N ASP A 22 -8.36 6.82 -6.85
CA ASP A 22 -8.58 7.48 -8.14
C ASP A 22 -7.26 7.80 -8.86
N ALA A 23 -6.24 8.26 -8.11
CA ALA A 23 -4.91 8.51 -8.65
C ALA A 23 -4.24 7.22 -9.17
N ALA A 24 -4.31 6.13 -8.40
CA ALA A 24 -3.76 4.84 -8.82
C ALA A 24 -4.48 4.28 -10.07
N ILE A 25 -5.81 4.42 -10.15
CA ILE A 25 -6.61 4.05 -11.32
C ILE A 25 -6.24 4.91 -12.52
N ALA A 26 -6.05 6.22 -12.33
CA ALA A 26 -5.65 7.13 -13.40
C ALA A 26 -4.31 6.72 -14.03
N ASP A 27 -3.33 6.30 -13.21
CA ASP A 27 -2.03 5.85 -13.69
C ASP A 27 -2.11 4.53 -14.47
N ILE A 28 -2.97 3.60 -14.03
CA ILE A 28 -3.27 2.38 -14.81
C ILE A 28 -3.88 2.74 -16.17
N ARG A 29 -4.88 3.62 -16.20
CA ARG A 29 -5.56 4.06 -17.43
C ARG A 29 -4.63 4.82 -18.36
N ALA A 30 -3.65 5.54 -17.81
CA ALA A 30 -2.62 6.24 -18.56
C ALA A 30 -1.50 5.30 -19.08
N GLY A 31 -1.60 3.98 -18.84
CA GLY A 31 -0.61 3.00 -19.29
C GLY A 31 0.71 3.01 -18.50
N LYS A 32 0.75 3.65 -17.32
CA LYS A 32 1.93 3.67 -16.46
C LYS A 32 2.11 2.37 -15.67
N ALA A 33 1.11 1.49 -15.67
CA ALA A 33 1.20 0.18 -15.03
C ALA A 33 2.42 -0.62 -15.52
N GLY A 34 3.10 -1.28 -14.58
CA GLY A 34 4.19 -2.19 -14.85
C GLY A 34 3.79 -3.64 -14.59
N GLU A 35 4.71 -4.56 -14.85
CA GLU A 35 4.51 -5.95 -14.47
C GLU A 35 4.60 -6.14 -12.95
N VAL A 36 3.91 -7.16 -12.44
CA VAL A 36 4.06 -7.58 -11.05
C VAL A 36 5.51 -8.04 -10.82
N PRO A 37 6.22 -7.53 -9.79
CA PRO A 37 7.56 -7.99 -9.43
C PRO A 37 7.61 -9.51 -9.23
N ASP A 38 8.69 -10.17 -9.68
CA ASP A 38 8.77 -11.64 -9.70
C ASP A 38 8.64 -12.28 -8.31
N HIS A 39 9.14 -11.64 -7.26
CA HIS A 39 9.00 -12.09 -5.87
C HIS A 39 7.58 -11.93 -5.30
N LEU A 40 6.65 -11.29 -6.03
CA LEU A 40 5.24 -11.19 -5.65
C LEU A 40 4.33 -12.04 -6.56
N ARG A 41 4.88 -12.67 -7.60
CA ARG A 41 4.13 -13.57 -8.48
C ARG A 41 3.84 -14.88 -7.74
N ASP A 42 2.68 -15.45 -8.02
CA ASP A 42 2.26 -16.74 -7.45
C ASP A 42 3.32 -17.82 -7.72
N SER A 43 3.70 -18.57 -6.69
CA SER A 43 4.69 -19.64 -6.75
C SER A 43 4.06 -21.03 -6.92
N HIS A 44 2.73 -21.13 -6.90
CA HIS A 44 2.01 -22.41 -6.88
C HIS A 44 1.70 -23.02 -8.25
N TYR A 45 2.00 -22.35 -9.37
CA TYR A 45 1.69 -22.88 -10.70
C TYR A 45 2.87 -23.69 -11.30
N GLN A 46 2.56 -24.70 -12.12
CA GLN A 46 3.55 -25.55 -12.79
C GLN A 46 4.46 -24.67 -13.68
N GLY A 47 5.75 -24.58 -13.33
CA GLY A 47 6.75 -23.75 -14.02
C GLY A 47 7.29 -22.57 -13.19
N ALA A 48 6.71 -22.26 -12.02
CA ALA A 48 7.19 -21.15 -11.18
C ALA A 48 8.64 -21.32 -10.71
N LYS A 49 9.07 -22.57 -10.40
CA LYS A 49 10.46 -22.89 -10.02
C LYS A 49 11.46 -22.68 -11.15
N GLU A 50 11.07 -23.02 -12.38
CA GLU A 50 11.93 -22.85 -13.58
C GLU A 50 12.04 -21.38 -13.98
N LEU A 51 10.99 -20.60 -13.73
CA LEU A 51 10.92 -19.15 -13.98
C LEU A 51 11.37 -18.29 -12.79
N LYS A 52 11.90 -18.91 -11.72
CA LYS A 52 12.33 -18.25 -10.46
C LYS A 52 11.28 -17.34 -9.80
N ARG A 53 9.99 -17.60 -10.01
CA ARG A 53 8.89 -16.77 -9.49
C ARG A 53 8.60 -17.07 -8.03
N GLY A 54 8.46 -16.01 -7.22
CA GLY A 54 8.13 -16.09 -5.80
C GLY A 54 9.21 -16.71 -4.90
N LEU A 55 10.43 -16.95 -5.40
CA LEU A 55 11.51 -17.56 -4.63
C LEU A 55 12.07 -16.63 -3.55
N ASP A 56 12.14 -15.34 -3.83
CA ASP A 56 12.73 -14.34 -2.93
C ASP A 56 11.66 -13.55 -2.14
N TYR A 57 10.43 -14.07 -2.09
CA TYR A 57 9.35 -13.46 -1.31
C TYR A 57 9.66 -13.51 0.19
N GLN A 58 9.76 -12.34 0.81
CA GLN A 58 9.90 -12.21 2.26
C GLN A 58 8.52 -12.16 2.92
N TYR A 59 8.18 -13.18 3.71
CA TYR A 59 6.92 -13.25 4.43
C TYR A 59 6.93 -12.31 5.65
N PRO A 60 6.16 -11.20 5.69
CA PRO A 60 6.31 -10.15 6.69
C PRO A 60 6.17 -10.61 8.15
N HIS A 61 5.33 -11.63 8.40
CA HIS A 61 5.09 -12.14 9.76
C HIS A 61 6.30 -12.84 10.39
N ASN A 62 7.32 -13.18 9.60
CA ASN A 62 8.58 -13.74 10.12
C ASN A 62 9.57 -12.66 10.59
N PHE A 63 9.25 -11.37 10.38
CA PHE A 63 10.12 -10.25 10.71
C PHE A 63 9.59 -9.48 11.93
N GLU A 64 10.49 -8.74 12.56
CA GLU A 64 10.11 -7.85 13.67
C GLU A 64 9.02 -6.87 13.24
N ASN A 65 8.09 -6.57 14.14
CA ASN A 65 6.92 -5.72 13.87
C ASN A 65 5.99 -6.24 12.76
N ALA A 66 6.14 -7.50 12.34
CA ALA A 66 5.44 -8.09 11.20
C ALA A 66 5.60 -7.27 9.90
N TRP A 67 6.77 -6.65 9.71
CA TRP A 67 7.07 -5.79 8.58
C TRP A 67 8.46 -6.08 8.01
N VAL A 68 8.58 -6.02 6.68
CA VAL A 68 9.85 -6.22 5.96
C VAL A 68 10.01 -5.18 4.86
N ASN A 69 11.25 -4.67 4.70
CA ASN A 69 11.58 -3.77 3.61
C ASN A 69 11.70 -4.55 2.30
N GLN A 70 10.60 -4.60 1.55
CA GLN A 70 10.50 -5.27 0.25
C GLN A 70 9.80 -4.34 -0.75
N GLN A 71 10.18 -4.44 -2.03
CA GLN A 71 9.49 -3.70 -3.09
C GLN A 71 8.10 -4.32 -3.33
N TYR A 72 7.05 -3.49 -3.29
CA TYR A 72 5.67 -3.93 -3.57
C TYR A 72 5.12 -3.39 -4.89
N LEU A 73 5.52 -2.17 -5.26
CA LEU A 73 5.11 -1.55 -6.53
C LEU A 73 5.94 -2.10 -7.70
N PRO A 74 5.36 -2.19 -8.91
CA PRO A 74 6.10 -2.43 -10.14
C PRO A 74 7.25 -1.43 -10.32
N ASP A 75 8.30 -1.80 -11.05
CA ASP A 75 9.46 -0.94 -11.29
C ASP A 75 9.10 0.43 -11.88
N LYS A 76 8.09 0.46 -12.76
CA LYS A 76 7.58 1.70 -13.37
C LYS A 76 6.93 2.66 -12.37
N LEU A 77 6.44 2.15 -11.25
CA LEU A 77 5.68 2.90 -10.24
C LEU A 77 6.39 2.91 -8.87
N LYS A 78 7.63 2.42 -8.77
CA LYS A 78 8.30 2.21 -7.47
C LYS A 78 8.47 3.46 -6.60
N ASN A 79 8.41 4.63 -7.24
CA ASN A 79 8.51 5.94 -6.58
C ASN A 79 7.15 6.63 -6.39
N GLU A 80 6.06 6.02 -6.84
CA GLU A 80 4.72 6.61 -6.73
C GLU A 80 4.20 6.56 -5.30
N THR A 81 3.47 7.60 -4.91
CA THR A 81 2.83 7.71 -3.61
C THR A 81 1.43 8.29 -3.78
N TYR A 82 0.41 7.45 -3.58
CA TYR A 82 -0.99 7.85 -3.76
C TYR A 82 -1.66 8.28 -2.46
N TYR A 83 -1.44 7.53 -1.37
CA TYR A 83 -2.10 7.79 -0.10
C TYR A 83 -1.38 8.89 0.68
N GLN A 84 -2.10 10.00 0.90
CA GLN A 84 -1.67 11.13 1.71
C GLN A 84 -2.63 11.25 2.91
N PRO A 85 -2.27 10.74 4.10
CA PRO A 85 -3.16 10.70 5.24
C PRO A 85 -3.49 12.10 5.75
N LYS A 86 -4.75 12.30 6.17
CA LYS A 86 -5.23 13.50 6.86
C LYS A 86 -5.21 13.31 8.38
N GLU A 87 -5.37 14.42 9.09
CA GLU A 87 -5.36 14.45 10.57
C GLU A 87 -6.72 14.84 11.15
N THR A 88 -7.80 14.73 10.37
CA THR A 88 -9.13 15.23 10.77
C THR A 88 -9.76 14.43 11.91
N GLY A 89 -9.37 13.16 12.10
CA GLY A 89 -9.84 12.31 13.18
C GLY A 89 -8.73 11.45 13.79
N LYS A 90 -8.88 11.09 15.07
CA LYS A 90 -7.88 10.30 15.83
C LYS A 90 -7.51 8.98 15.15
N TYR A 91 -8.47 8.35 14.49
CA TYR A 91 -8.24 7.09 13.77
C TYR A 91 -7.25 7.26 12.62
N GLU A 92 -7.47 8.25 11.74
CA GLU A 92 -6.56 8.51 10.62
C GLU A 92 -5.21 9.08 11.09
N GLN A 93 -5.18 9.82 12.21
CA GLN A 93 -3.91 10.23 12.84
C GLN A 93 -3.05 9.03 13.26
N ALA A 94 -3.64 7.99 13.86
CA ALA A 94 -2.91 6.77 14.19
C ALA A 94 -2.39 6.05 12.92
N LEU A 95 -3.19 6.03 11.85
CA LEU A 95 -2.75 5.50 10.54
C LEU A 95 -1.61 6.32 9.94
N LYS A 96 -1.66 7.66 10.06
CA LYS A 96 -0.59 8.56 9.63
C LYS A 96 0.71 8.26 10.36
N GLN A 97 0.67 8.14 11.68
CA GLN A 97 1.85 7.80 12.48
C GLN A 97 2.45 6.46 12.05
N GLN A 98 1.62 5.45 11.78
CA GLN A 98 2.09 4.17 11.26
C GLN A 98 2.70 4.29 9.86
N TYR A 99 2.06 5.07 8.98
CA TYR A 99 2.56 5.33 7.63
C TYR A 99 3.95 6.00 7.67
N GLU A 100 4.11 7.04 8.48
CA GLU A 100 5.40 7.73 8.67
C GLU A 100 6.46 6.81 9.29
N ARG A 101 6.07 5.98 10.27
CA ARG A 101 6.95 4.97 10.87
C ARG A 101 7.51 4.01 9.84
N ILE A 102 6.66 3.49 8.94
CA ILE A 102 7.09 2.61 7.83
C ILE A 102 8.03 3.35 6.87
N GLN A 103 7.74 4.61 6.53
CA GLN A 103 8.61 5.41 5.64
C GLN A 103 9.99 5.65 6.27
N ASN A 104 10.03 5.85 7.59
CA ASN A 104 11.29 5.99 8.32
C ASN A 104 12.07 4.67 8.35
N TRP A 105 11.41 3.54 8.58
CA TRP A 105 12.07 2.22 8.51
C TRP A 105 12.69 1.97 7.14
N LYS A 106 11.96 2.25 6.05
CA LYS A 106 12.50 2.11 4.68
C LYS A 106 13.79 2.88 4.44
N LYS A 107 13.90 4.10 4.97
CA LYS A 107 15.10 4.95 4.82
C LYS A 107 16.32 4.44 5.58
N HIS A 108 16.12 3.76 6.72
CA HIS A 108 17.21 3.28 7.58
C HIS A 108 17.58 1.82 7.32
N SER A 109 16.82 1.12 6.48
CA SER A 109 17.13 -0.26 6.05
C SER A 109 17.96 -0.31 4.75
N SER A 110 18.56 0.81 4.33
CA SER A 110 19.47 0.92 3.17
C SER A 110 20.92 1.10 3.60
#